data_AF-A0A7Z9WN07-F1
#
_entry.id   AF-A0A7Z9WN07-F1
#
_cell.length_a   1.000
_cell.length_b   1.000
_cell.length_c   1.000
_cell.angle_alpha   90.00
_cell.angle_beta   90.00
_cell.angle_gamma   90.00
#
_symmetry.space_group_name_H-M   'P 1'
#
loop_
_entity.id
_entity.type
_entity.pdbx_description
1 polymer ?
#
loop_
_entity_poly.entity_id
_entity_poly.type
_entity_poly.pdbx_seq_one_letter_code
_entity_poly.pdbx_strand_id
1 'polypeptide(L)'
;MIRIAERLRRLPPEARERLRRALEELEKSETSPQARTIAAERTLEEELDKLMAELWERRGRERQPELAPLRRGERRRRVVITGMGAITPLGLSVEETWQGLIAGRSGIRRITAFDPSDYPTQIFGEVRGFEPRHFMDFKKARRMARFSQFAVAATKMALEDAGLAIDQSNAEKVGVLLGNSVGGMDETERACRLMFERGGMRLSPFYIVMIAPNMAAFHVAHSFGIKGYNCTISTACAAGTQAIGEAAEVIRRGQAEVMVTGGTEGGACELALAAFCVGRAYSTRNDEPERAC
;
A
#
# COMPACT_ATOMS: atom_id res chain seq x y z
N MET A 1 -22.49 -37.82 -11.78
CA MET A 1 -23.40 -37.28 -12.83
C MET A 1 -23.52 -35.74 -12.91
N ILE A 2 -24.22 -34.99 -12.03
CA ILE A 2 -24.48 -33.52 -12.22
C ILE A 2 -23.20 -32.66 -12.20
N ARG A 3 -22.26 -32.94 -11.29
CA ARG A 3 -20.95 -32.24 -11.18
C ARG A 3 -20.06 -32.41 -12.41
N ILE A 4 -20.15 -33.56 -13.07
CA ILE A 4 -19.36 -33.92 -14.25
C ILE A 4 -19.90 -33.16 -15.47
N ALA A 5 -21.23 -33.13 -15.64
CA ALA A 5 -21.89 -32.44 -16.75
C ALA A 5 -21.56 -30.93 -16.81
N GLU A 6 -21.46 -30.25 -15.66
CA GLU A 6 -21.06 -28.84 -15.60
C GLU A 6 -19.59 -28.61 -15.99
N ARG A 7 -18.68 -29.48 -15.56
CA ARG A 7 -17.25 -29.39 -15.91
C ARG A 7 -17.05 -29.62 -17.41
N LEU A 8 -17.77 -30.56 -18.02
CA LEU A 8 -17.73 -30.85 -19.46
C LEU A 8 -18.15 -29.65 -20.32
N ARG A 9 -19.15 -28.86 -19.88
CA ARG A 9 -19.60 -27.66 -20.60
C ARG A 9 -18.55 -26.54 -20.66
N ARG A 10 -17.52 -26.59 -19.82
CA ARG A 10 -16.44 -25.58 -19.78
C ARG A 10 -15.23 -25.98 -20.62
N LEU A 11 -15.21 -27.21 -21.17
CA LEU A 11 -14.12 -27.68 -22.01
C LEU A 11 -14.20 -27.11 -23.43
N PRO A 12 -13.06 -26.81 -24.07
CA PRO A 12 -12.98 -26.50 -25.51
C PRO A 12 -13.52 -27.66 -26.38
N PRO A 13 -13.96 -27.39 -27.63
CA PRO A 13 -14.52 -28.42 -28.51
C PRO A 13 -13.60 -29.63 -28.71
N GLU A 14 -12.30 -29.41 -28.91
CA GLU A 14 -11.29 -30.46 -29.13
C GLU A 14 -11.11 -31.39 -27.91
N ALA A 15 -11.23 -30.83 -26.71
CA ALA A 15 -11.14 -31.57 -25.45
C ALA A 15 -12.34 -32.49 -25.22
N ARG A 16 -13.53 -32.05 -25.63
CA ARG A 16 -14.76 -32.86 -25.53
C ARG A 16 -14.72 -34.07 -26.47
N GLU A 17 -14.12 -33.89 -27.64
CA GLU A 17 -13.97 -34.94 -28.64
C GLU A 17 -13.00 -36.05 -28.17
N ARG A 18 -11.88 -35.70 -27.52
CA ARG A 18 -10.97 -36.69 -26.91
C ARG A 18 -11.68 -37.52 -25.84
N LEU A 19 -12.40 -36.86 -24.94
CA LEU A 19 -13.08 -37.52 -23.83
C LEU A 19 -14.22 -38.44 -24.32
N ARG A 20 -14.91 -38.06 -25.40
CA ARG A 20 -15.91 -38.88 -26.06
C ARG A 20 -15.31 -40.17 -26.62
N ARG A 21 -14.14 -40.10 -27.26
CA ARG A 21 -13.45 -41.28 -27.79
C ARG A 21 -12.98 -42.24 -26.69
N ALA A 22 -12.44 -41.71 -25.59
CA ALA A 22 -12.05 -42.52 -24.44
C ALA A 22 -13.23 -43.28 -23.82
N LEU A 23 -14.40 -42.63 -23.72
CA LEU A 23 -15.65 -43.27 -23.30
C LEU A 23 -16.11 -44.39 -24.26
N GLU A 24 -16.07 -44.13 -25.57
CA GLU A 24 -16.45 -45.10 -26.61
C GLU A 24 -15.51 -46.33 -26.66
N GLU A 25 -14.25 -46.18 -26.23
CA GLU A 25 -13.29 -47.29 -26.10
C GLU A 25 -13.52 -48.10 -24.82
N LEU A 26 -13.85 -47.44 -23.70
CA LEU A 26 -14.15 -48.12 -22.43
C LEU A 26 -15.41 -48.98 -22.52
N GLU A 27 -16.44 -48.51 -23.24
CA GLU A 27 -17.69 -49.25 -23.47
C GLU A 27 -17.47 -50.59 -24.19
N LYS A 28 -16.36 -50.74 -24.93
CA LYS A 28 -16.04 -51.95 -25.70
C LYS A 28 -15.29 -53.03 -24.90
N SER A 29 -14.82 -52.75 -23.67
CA SER A 29 -13.77 -53.56 -23.04
C SER A 29 -14.20 -54.55 -21.93
N GLU A 30 -15.40 -54.51 -21.34
CA GLU A 30 -15.76 -55.41 -20.22
C GLU A 30 -17.23 -55.86 -20.19
N THR A 31 -17.58 -56.98 -19.54
CA THR A 31 -18.84 -57.73 -19.73
C THR A 31 -19.93 -57.61 -18.64
N SER A 32 -19.77 -56.77 -17.59
CA SER A 32 -20.81 -56.59 -16.54
C SER A 32 -21.36 -55.16 -16.42
N PRO A 33 -22.70 -54.94 -16.45
CA PRO A 33 -23.32 -53.60 -16.49
C PRO A 33 -22.99 -52.68 -15.32
N GLN A 34 -22.90 -53.20 -14.09
CA GLN A 34 -22.66 -52.39 -12.88
C GLN A 34 -21.18 -52.05 -12.67
N ALA A 35 -20.27 -52.96 -13.04
CA ALA A 35 -18.83 -52.70 -13.04
C ALA A 35 -18.45 -51.63 -14.09
N ARG A 36 -19.11 -51.66 -15.27
CA ARG A 36 -18.95 -50.64 -16.33
C ARG A 36 -19.24 -49.23 -15.83
N THR A 37 -20.32 -49.02 -15.08
CA THR A 37 -20.71 -47.66 -14.66
C THR A 37 -19.72 -47.05 -13.67
N ILE A 38 -19.25 -47.84 -12.70
CA ILE A 38 -18.32 -47.35 -11.66
C ILE A 38 -16.90 -47.16 -12.22
N ALA A 39 -16.44 -48.09 -13.08
CA ALA A 39 -15.15 -47.95 -13.75
C ALA A 39 -15.13 -46.77 -14.72
N ALA A 40 -16.20 -46.59 -15.52
CA ALA A 40 -16.31 -45.47 -16.45
C ALA A 40 -16.36 -44.12 -15.73
N GLU A 41 -17.10 -43.98 -14.62
CA GLU A 41 -17.12 -42.73 -13.85
C GLU A 41 -15.74 -42.39 -13.28
N ARG A 42 -15.00 -43.38 -12.75
CA ARG A 42 -13.67 -43.15 -12.18
C ARG A 42 -12.63 -42.79 -13.24
N THR A 43 -12.61 -43.51 -14.37
CA THR A 43 -11.69 -43.20 -15.48
C THR A 43 -11.99 -41.84 -16.11
N LEU A 44 -13.27 -41.45 -16.19
CA LEU A 44 -13.66 -40.14 -16.70
C LEU A 44 -13.20 -38.99 -15.80
N GLU A 45 -13.29 -39.16 -14.48
CA GLU A 45 -12.80 -38.15 -13.52
C GLU A 45 -11.28 -37.98 -13.62
N GLU A 46 -10.53 -39.09 -13.73
CA GLU A 46 -9.07 -39.07 -13.88
C GLU A 46 -8.63 -38.41 -15.21
N GLU A 47 -9.30 -38.70 -16.33
CA GLU A 47 -9.03 -38.04 -17.60
C GLU A 47 -9.39 -36.55 -17.58
N LEU A 48 -10.51 -36.20 -16.96
CA LEU A 48 -10.97 -34.82 -16.86
C LEU A 48 -9.99 -33.98 -16.06
N ASP A 49 -9.46 -34.51 -14.94
CA ASP A 49 -8.50 -33.78 -14.12
C ASP A 49 -7.14 -33.61 -14.83
N LYS A 50 -6.66 -34.63 -15.57
CA LYS A 50 -5.47 -34.50 -16.43
C LYS A 50 -5.64 -33.42 -17.49
N LEU A 51 -6.79 -33.43 -18.17
CA LEU A 51 -7.07 -32.52 -19.27
C LEU A 51 -7.29 -31.09 -18.77
N MET A 52 -7.86 -30.93 -17.58
CA MET A 52 -7.93 -29.63 -16.91
C MET A 52 -6.54 -29.13 -16.50
N ALA A 53 -5.65 -29.98 -15.99
CA ALA A 53 -4.27 -29.58 -15.68
C ALA A 53 -3.51 -29.08 -16.93
N GLU A 54 -3.62 -29.80 -18.06
CA GLU A 54 -3.02 -29.40 -19.34
C GLU A 54 -3.55 -28.05 -19.84
N LEU A 55 -4.88 -27.84 -19.76
CA LEU A 55 -5.51 -26.58 -20.16
C LEU A 55 -5.09 -25.41 -19.27
N TRP A 56 -4.92 -25.64 -17.97
CA TRP A 56 -4.44 -24.61 -17.04
C TRP A 56 -2.98 -24.26 -17.29
N GLU A 57 -2.14 -25.24 -17.61
CA GLU A 57 -0.73 -25.00 -17.94
C GLU A 57 -0.58 -24.25 -19.27
N ARG A 58 -1.34 -24.62 -20.30
CA ARG A 58 -1.40 -23.87 -21.57
C ARG A 58 -1.84 -22.42 -21.37
N ARG A 59 -2.90 -22.21 -20.57
CA ARG A 59 -3.42 -20.88 -20.28
C ARG A 59 -2.45 -20.05 -19.44
N GLY A 60 -1.64 -20.70 -18.60
CA GLY A 60 -0.53 -20.08 -17.87
C GLY A 60 0.62 -19.65 -18.77
N ARG A 61 0.92 -20.41 -19.83
CA ARG A 61 1.93 -20.06 -20.85
C ARG A 61 1.46 -18.95 -21.80
N GLU A 62 0.20 -18.95 -22.23
CA GLU A 62 -0.38 -17.90 -23.09
C GLU A 62 -0.61 -16.56 -22.37
N ARG A 63 -0.73 -16.58 -21.03
CA ARG A 63 -0.88 -15.37 -20.20
C ARG A 63 0.42 -14.80 -19.67
N GLN A 64 1.59 -15.26 -20.12
CA GLN A 64 2.77 -14.44 -19.94
C GLN A 64 2.69 -13.30 -20.96
N PRO A 65 2.42 -12.04 -20.54
CA PRO A 65 2.58 -10.94 -21.47
C PRO A 65 4.01 -10.99 -21.96
N GLU A 66 4.19 -11.17 -23.27
CA GLU A 66 5.48 -10.99 -23.90
C GLU A 66 5.86 -9.53 -23.63
N LEU A 67 6.73 -9.32 -22.64
CA LEU A 67 7.25 -7.99 -22.35
C LEU A 67 7.89 -7.50 -23.64
N ALA A 68 7.27 -6.48 -24.25
CA ALA A 68 7.80 -5.89 -25.47
C ALA A 68 9.31 -5.65 -25.27
N PRO A 69 10.18 -6.12 -26.18
CA PRO A 69 11.60 -5.98 -26.01
C PRO A 69 11.89 -4.49 -25.85
N LEU A 70 12.45 -4.11 -24.69
CA LEU A 70 12.89 -2.74 -24.41
C LEU A 70 13.71 -2.29 -25.62
N ARG A 71 13.28 -1.22 -26.29
CA ARG A 71 13.96 -0.68 -27.48
C ARG A 71 15.44 -0.50 -27.15
N ARG A 72 16.29 -1.38 -27.70
CA ARG A 72 17.76 -1.25 -27.63
C ARG A 72 18.13 0.05 -28.35
N GLY A 73 18.24 1.15 -27.60
CA GLY A 73 18.58 2.46 -28.15
C GLY A 73 18.28 3.63 -27.22
N GLU A 74 17.25 3.54 -26.37
CA GLU A 74 17.02 4.54 -25.32
C GLU A 74 17.77 4.12 -24.05
N ARG A 75 18.88 4.78 -23.72
CA ARG A 75 19.50 4.65 -22.40
C ARG A 75 18.52 5.21 -21.37
N ARG A 76 17.61 4.36 -20.88
CA ARG A 76 16.70 4.68 -19.77
C ARG A 76 17.54 5.24 -18.63
N ARG A 77 17.25 6.47 -18.19
CA ARG A 77 18.00 7.11 -17.10
C ARG A 77 18.01 6.16 -15.90
N ARG A 78 19.20 5.86 -15.39
CA ARG A 78 19.35 5.10 -14.15
C ARG A 78 18.85 5.97 -13.00
N VAL A 79 18.14 5.36 -12.08
CA VAL A 79 17.64 6.00 -10.86
C VAL A 79 18.33 5.32 -9.69
N VAL A 80 18.80 6.12 -8.74
CA VAL A 80 19.48 5.67 -7.52
C VAL A 80 18.85 6.37 -6.32
N ILE A 81 18.97 5.76 -5.14
CA ILE A 81 18.59 6.37 -3.87
C ILE A 81 19.83 7.04 -3.31
N THR A 82 19.77 8.34 -3.04
CA THR A 82 20.91 9.12 -2.54
C THR A 82 20.78 9.53 -1.09
N GLY A 83 19.58 9.49 -0.52
CA GLY A 83 19.35 9.77 0.89
C GLY A 83 18.01 9.25 1.37
N MET A 84 17.89 9.03 2.68
CA MET A 84 16.71 8.45 3.32
C MET A 84 16.34 9.20 4.61
N GLY A 85 15.05 9.19 4.95
CA GLY A 85 14.53 9.75 6.19
C GLY A 85 13.30 8.98 6.64
N ALA A 86 13.15 8.79 7.95
CA ALA A 86 12.05 7.99 8.50
C ALA A 86 11.58 8.53 9.86
N ILE A 87 10.26 8.59 10.03
CA ILE A 87 9.60 8.82 11.33
C ILE A 87 8.65 7.65 11.52
N THR A 88 8.89 6.83 12.54
CA THR A 88 8.17 5.56 12.75
C THR A 88 7.86 5.33 14.23
N PRO A 89 7.02 4.34 14.55
CA PRO A 89 6.81 3.91 15.95
C PRO A 89 8.06 3.33 16.62
N LEU A 90 9.07 2.91 15.83
CA LEU A 90 10.33 2.34 16.31
C LEU A 90 11.42 3.39 16.53
N GLY A 91 11.29 4.58 15.93
CA GLY A 91 12.31 5.63 16.00
C GLY A 91 11.96 6.84 15.16
N LEU A 92 12.61 7.97 15.47
CA LEU A 92 12.45 9.24 14.78
C LEU A 92 13.56 9.49 13.74
N SER A 93 14.31 8.45 13.39
CA SER A 93 15.33 8.46 12.35
C SER A 93 15.40 7.11 11.62
N VAL A 94 16.11 7.07 10.49
CA VAL A 94 16.40 5.83 9.75
C VAL A 94 17.18 4.86 10.63
N GLU A 95 18.22 5.35 11.33
CA GLU A 95 19.08 4.53 12.17
C GLU A 95 18.31 3.91 13.34
N GLU A 96 17.55 4.70 14.09
CA GLU A 96 16.75 4.17 15.21
C GLU A 96 15.73 3.13 14.74
N THR A 97 15.05 3.41 13.63
CA THR A 97 14.10 2.49 13.01
C THR A 97 14.80 1.18 12.60
N TRP A 98 15.94 1.28 11.92
CA TRP A 98 16.71 0.15 11.43
C TRP A 98 17.22 -0.75 12.57
N GLN A 99 17.80 -0.14 13.61
CA GLN A 99 18.22 -0.87 14.81
C GLN A 99 17.04 -1.50 15.56
N GLY A 100 15.85 -0.91 15.47
CA GLY A 100 14.61 -1.50 15.97
C GLY A 100 14.24 -2.78 15.24
N LEU A 101 14.26 -2.72 13.90
CA LEU A 101 13.93 -3.84 13.04
C LEU A 101 14.91 -5.01 13.21
N ILE A 102 16.22 -4.76 13.18
CA ILE A 102 17.24 -5.81 13.36
C ILE A 102 17.12 -6.48 14.73
N ALA A 103 16.85 -5.71 15.77
CA ALA A 103 16.71 -6.24 17.13
C ALA A 103 15.34 -6.90 17.39
N GLY A 104 14.42 -6.95 16.41
CA GLY A 104 13.09 -7.50 16.60
C GLY A 104 12.23 -6.73 17.60
N ARG A 105 12.47 -5.44 17.79
CA ARG A 105 11.64 -4.61 18.69
C ARG A 105 10.30 -4.32 18.05
N SER A 106 9.22 -4.45 18.81
CA SER A 106 7.89 -4.04 18.38
C SER A 106 7.64 -2.56 18.70
N GLY A 107 7.04 -1.84 17.74
CA GLY A 107 6.55 -0.48 17.94
C GLY A 107 5.09 -0.42 18.43
N ILE A 108 4.45 -1.59 18.58
CA ILE A 108 3.04 -1.72 18.97
C ILE A 108 2.91 -1.75 20.48
N ARG A 109 1.91 -1.02 20.98
CA ARG A 109 1.64 -0.80 22.40
C ARG A 109 0.21 -0.35 22.58
N ARG A 110 -0.25 -0.29 23.83
CA ARG A 110 -1.54 0.32 24.17
C ARG A 110 -1.60 1.77 23.69
N ILE A 111 -2.74 2.12 23.07
CA ILE A 111 -3.03 3.47 22.58
C ILE A 111 -3.00 4.45 23.75
N THR A 112 -2.41 5.62 23.52
CA THR A 112 -2.36 6.73 24.49
C THR A 112 -2.88 8.05 23.92
N ALA A 113 -3.14 8.13 22.61
CA ALA A 113 -3.72 9.30 21.96
C ALA A 113 -5.16 9.62 22.40
N PHE A 114 -5.92 8.60 22.83
CA PHE A 114 -7.29 8.68 23.36
C PHE A 114 -7.57 7.42 24.21
N ASP A 115 -8.73 7.35 24.87
CA ASP A 115 -9.16 6.15 25.61
C ASP A 115 -9.77 5.10 24.66
N PRO A 116 -9.13 3.94 24.45
CA PRO A 116 -9.61 2.93 23.53
C PRO A 116 -10.54 1.89 24.20
N SER A 117 -10.96 2.09 25.46
CA SER A 117 -11.59 1.02 26.27
C SER A 117 -12.89 0.47 25.68
N ASP A 118 -13.61 1.25 24.88
CA ASP A 118 -14.85 0.84 24.22
C ASP A 118 -14.62 0.03 22.93
N TYR A 119 -13.36 -0.17 22.52
CA TYR A 119 -13.01 -0.85 21.28
C TYR A 119 -12.37 -2.23 21.52
N PRO A 120 -12.62 -3.20 20.62
CA PRO A 120 -12.01 -4.53 20.71
C PRO A 120 -10.49 -4.50 20.45
N THR A 121 -10.00 -3.51 19.70
CA THR A 121 -8.57 -3.24 19.52
C THR A 121 -8.18 -2.04 20.37
N GLN A 122 -7.17 -2.20 21.22
CA GLN A 122 -6.68 -1.15 22.14
C GLN A 122 -5.20 -0.83 21.93
N ILE A 123 -4.63 -1.34 20.85
CA ILE A 123 -3.21 -1.29 20.53
C ILE A 123 -2.96 -0.61 19.20
N PHE A 124 -1.86 0.14 19.09
CA PHE A 124 -1.46 0.83 17.86
C PHE A 124 0.04 1.15 17.84
N GLY A 125 0.60 1.30 16.64
CA GLY A 125 1.95 1.81 16.44
C GLY A 125 1.96 3.33 16.44
N GLU A 126 1.88 3.96 17.61
CA GLU A 126 1.98 5.42 17.72
C GLU A 126 3.42 5.90 17.51
N VAL A 127 3.64 7.02 16.81
CA VAL A 127 4.92 7.74 16.85
C VAL A 127 5.02 8.50 18.19
N ARG A 128 6.08 8.25 18.98
CA ARG A 128 6.28 8.91 20.29
C ARG A 128 7.51 9.80 20.30
N GLY A 129 7.47 10.83 21.14
CA GLY A 129 8.57 11.79 21.31
C GLY A 129 8.74 12.78 20.14
N PHE A 130 7.86 12.73 19.13
CA PHE A 130 7.98 13.62 17.98
C PHE A 130 7.53 15.06 18.31
N GLU A 131 8.51 15.96 18.32
CA GLU A 131 8.31 17.39 18.53
C GLU A 131 8.55 18.18 17.23
N PRO A 132 7.52 18.82 16.64
CA PRO A 132 7.67 19.52 15.36
C PRO A 132 8.73 20.61 15.38
N ARG A 133 8.94 21.26 16.54
CA ARG A 133 9.89 22.37 16.71
C ARG A 133 11.33 22.02 16.34
N HIS A 134 11.71 20.74 16.33
CA HIS A 134 13.05 20.31 15.92
C HIS A 134 13.23 20.30 14.38
N PHE A 135 12.12 20.33 13.63
CA PHE A 135 12.11 20.17 12.17
C PHE A 135 11.55 21.40 11.44
N MET A 136 10.69 22.17 12.08
CA MET A 136 10.01 23.30 11.46
C MET A 136 9.63 24.40 12.46
N ASP A 137 9.41 25.60 11.94
CA ASP A 137 8.92 26.74 12.72
C ASP A 137 7.54 26.45 13.36
N PHE A 138 7.34 26.99 14.57
CA PHE A 138 6.13 26.78 15.35
C PHE A 138 4.84 27.21 14.63
N LYS A 139 4.86 28.35 13.90
CA LYS A 139 3.68 28.84 13.18
C LYS A 139 3.36 27.93 11.99
N LYS A 140 4.37 27.39 11.32
CA LYS A 140 4.20 26.40 10.25
C LYS A 140 3.61 25.10 10.80
N ALA A 141 4.18 24.57 11.90
CA ALA A 141 3.70 23.35 12.53
C ALA A 141 2.21 23.41 12.90
N ARG A 142 1.74 24.52 13.49
CA ARG A 142 0.31 24.69 13.85
C ARG A 142 -0.67 24.68 12.68
N ARG A 143 -0.18 24.81 11.45
CA ARG A 143 -1.00 24.83 10.22
C ARG A 143 -0.86 23.54 9.40
N MET A 144 -0.23 22.52 9.98
CA MET A 144 -0.03 21.21 9.36
C MET A 144 -0.66 20.14 10.24
N ALA A 145 -1.40 19.19 9.65
CA ALA A 145 -1.77 17.96 10.33
C ALA A 145 -0.54 17.05 10.52
N ARG A 146 -0.62 16.05 11.41
CA ARG A 146 0.55 15.23 11.79
C ARG A 146 1.21 14.50 10.62
N PHE A 147 0.42 13.96 9.68
CA PHE A 147 0.98 13.27 8.51
C PHE A 147 1.91 14.19 7.69
N SER A 148 1.53 15.47 7.54
CA SER A 148 2.35 16.43 6.81
C SER A 148 3.60 16.83 7.60
N GLN A 149 3.48 16.97 8.92
CA GLN A 149 4.64 17.26 9.77
C GLN A 149 5.68 16.14 9.73
N PHE A 150 5.23 14.87 9.73
CA PHE A 150 6.13 13.72 9.56
C PHE A 150 6.81 13.75 8.20
N ALA A 151 6.09 14.07 7.12
CA ALA A 151 6.67 14.18 5.78
C ALA A 151 7.76 15.25 5.69
N VAL A 152 7.55 16.42 6.29
CA VAL A 152 8.56 17.51 6.32
C VAL A 152 9.79 17.09 7.13
N ALA A 153 9.58 16.47 8.31
CA ALA A 153 10.68 16.00 9.15
C ALA A 153 11.51 14.90 8.46
N ALA A 154 10.84 13.89 7.90
CA ALA A 154 11.49 12.82 7.14
C ALA A 154 12.22 13.36 5.90
N THR A 155 11.63 14.31 5.18
CA THR A 155 12.31 14.93 4.03
C THR A 155 13.56 15.69 4.44
N LYS A 156 13.53 16.43 5.57
CA LYS A 156 14.72 17.13 6.08
C LYS A 156 15.89 16.16 6.24
N MET A 157 15.65 15.03 6.92
CA MET A 157 16.64 13.97 7.09
C MET A 157 17.13 13.41 5.76
N ALA A 158 16.21 13.13 4.82
CA ALA A 158 16.58 12.58 3.51
C ALA A 158 17.44 13.53 2.68
N LEU A 159 17.18 14.84 2.74
CA LEU A 159 17.98 15.85 2.04
C LEU A 159 19.35 16.03 2.69
N GLU A 160 19.41 16.00 4.02
CA GLU A 160 20.66 16.05 4.79
C GLU A 160 21.54 14.82 4.52
N ASP A 161 20.96 13.62 4.53
CA ASP A 161 21.62 12.34 4.21
C ASP A 161 22.14 12.31 2.76
N ALA A 162 21.39 12.89 1.83
CA ALA A 162 21.81 13.04 0.43
C ALA A 162 22.88 14.11 0.20
N GLY A 163 23.17 14.96 1.20
CA GLY A 163 24.00 16.15 1.02
C GLY A 163 23.46 17.12 -0.04
N LEU A 164 22.14 17.14 -0.26
CA LEU A 164 21.51 17.92 -1.32
C LEU A 164 20.98 19.26 -0.78
N ALA A 165 21.64 20.35 -1.15
CA ALA A 165 21.11 21.70 -0.99
C ALA A 165 20.20 22.06 -2.17
N ILE A 166 19.04 22.65 -1.85
CA ILE A 166 18.07 23.13 -2.84
C ILE A 166 18.09 24.65 -2.86
N ASP A 167 18.37 25.22 -4.03
CA ASP A 167 18.44 26.66 -4.24
C ASP A 167 17.84 27.04 -5.61
N GLN A 168 18.00 28.30 -6.01
CA GLN A 168 17.43 28.80 -7.27
C GLN A 168 17.96 28.09 -8.52
N SER A 169 19.17 27.52 -8.48
CA SER A 169 19.80 26.86 -9.62
C SER A 169 19.22 25.47 -9.93
N ASN A 170 18.63 24.80 -8.92
CA ASN A 170 18.12 23.44 -9.05
C ASN A 170 16.65 23.26 -8.64
N ALA A 171 16.00 24.25 -8.00
CA ALA A 171 14.64 24.13 -7.46
C ALA A 171 13.59 23.61 -8.46
N GLU A 172 13.67 23.99 -9.74
CA GLU A 172 12.74 23.56 -10.79
C GLU A 172 12.99 22.13 -11.27
N LYS A 173 14.18 21.59 -11.00
CA LYS A 173 14.60 20.23 -11.37
C LYS A 173 14.36 19.21 -10.28
N VAL A 174 14.15 19.66 -9.04
CA VAL A 174 13.75 18.82 -7.92
C VAL A 174 12.22 18.76 -7.90
N GLY A 175 11.66 17.56 -7.72
CA GLY A 175 10.23 17.35 -7.53
C GLY A 175 9.90 16.66 -6.21
N VAL A 176 8.61 16.60 -5.89
CA VAL A 176 8.02 15.91 -4.74
C VAL A 176 6.87 15.04 -5.23
N LEU A 177 6.91 13.76 -4.88
CA LEU A 177 5.81 12.84 -5.14
C LEU A 177 5.64 11.92 -3.94
N LEU A 178 4.60 12.16 -3.14
CA LEU A 178 4.34 11.41 -1.91
C LEU A 178 3.08 10.57 -2.00
N GLY A 179 3.09 9.42 -1.35
CA GLY A 179 1.92 8.62 -1.07
C GLY A 179 1.23 9.08 0.22
N ASN A 180 -0.08 9.33 0.17
CA ASN A 180 -0.90 9.51 1.36
C ASN A 180 -2.33 9.07 1.06
N SER A 181 -2.92 8.26 1.94
CA SER A 181 -4.27 7.76 1.70
C SER A 181 -5.32 8.63 2.35
N VAL A 182 -5.16 8.93 3.64
CA VAL A 182 -6.27 9.41 4.48
C VAL A 182 -6.18 10.90 4.80
N GLY A 183 -4.98 11.49 4.69
CA GLY A 183 -4.74 12.88 5.03
C GLY A 183 -4.83 13.14 6.53
N GLY A 184 -5.41 14.28 6.92
CA GLY A 184 -5.52 14.71 8.31
C GLY A 184 -6.76 14.16 9.02
N MET A 185 -6.92 12.84 9.12
CA MET A 185 -8.10 12.24 9.76
C MET A 185 -8.26 12.63 11.24
N ASP A 186 -7.15 12.77 11.96
CA ASP A 186 -7.13 13.24 13.35
C ASP A 186 -7.65 14.68 13.47
N GLU A 187 -7.32 15.54 12.51
CA GLU A 187 -7.86 16.89 12.44
C GLU A 187 -9.35 16.91 12.07
N THR A 188 -9.79 16.01 11.18
CA THR A 188 -11.22 15.81 10.87
C THR A 188 -12.01 15.41 12.11
N GLU A 189 -11.51 14.46 12.90
CA GLU A 189 -12.14 14.05 14.15
C GLU A 189 -12.28 15.22 15.14
N ARG A 190 -11.18 15.96 15.38
CA ARG A 190 -11.21 17.15 16.24
C ARG A 190 -12.17 18.22 15.75
N ALA A 191 -12.20 18.45 14.43
CA ALA A 191 -13.11 19.39 13.80
C ALA A 191 -14.57 18.98 13.99
N CYS A 192 -14.92 17.71 13.75
CA CYS A 192 -16.26 17.19 13.99
C CYS A 192 -16.68 17.35 15.46
N ARG A 193 -15.82 16.96 16.41
CA ARG A 193 -16.10 17.12 17.84
C ARG A 193 -16.37 18.59 18.20
N LEU A 194 -15.51 19.51 17.75
CA LEU A 194 -15.70 20.95 17.96
C LEU A 194 -17.00 21.46 17.34
N MET A 195 -17.32 21.03 16.12
CA MET A 195 -18.52 21.43 15.39
C MET A 195 -19.79 21.00 16.12
N PHE A 196 -19.86 19.77 16.61
CA PHE A 196 -21.04 19.25 17.31
C PHE A 196 -21.18 19.84 18.72
N GLU A 197 -20.07 20.08 19.42
CA GLU A 197 -20.12 20.65 20.78
C GLU A 197 -20.32 22.17 20.82
N ARG A 198 -19.75 22.90 19.86
CA ARG A 198 -19.63 24.37 19.92
C ARG A 198 -20.11 25.10 18.65
N GLY A 199 -20.58 24.37 17.65
CA GLY A 199 -21.08 24.91 16.38
C GLY A 199 -20.00 25.05 15.30
N GLY A 200 -20.39 24.84 14.04
CA GLY A 200 -19.46 24.78 12.89
C GLY A 200 -18.69 26.07 12.58
N MET A 201 -19.21 27.24 12.97
CA MET A 201 -18.51 28.52 12.79
C MET A 201 -17.26 28.68 13.67
N ARG A 202 -16.98 27.72 14.56
CA ARG A 202 -15.77 27.68 15.40
C ARG A 202 -14.61 26.94 14.75
N LEU A 203 -14.82 26.30 13.59
CA LEU A 203 -13.77 25.60 12.86
C LEU A 203 -12.64 26.54 12.44
N SER A 204 -11.42 25.99 12.41
CA SER A 204 -10.26 26.72 11.90
C SER A 204 -10.46 27.06 10.41
N PRO A 205 -10.16 28.28 9.97
CA PRO A 205 -10.15 28.62 8.55
C PRO A 205 -9.09 27.81 7.76
N PHE A 206 -8.12 27.22 8.46
CA PHE A 206 -7.09 26.37 7.86
C PHE A 206 -7.50 24.90 7.75
N TYR A 207 -8.69 24.50 8.23
CA TYR A 207 -9.08 23.09 8.29
C TYR A 207 -8.91 22.37 6.96
N ILE A 208 -9.47 22.91 5.88
CA ILE A 208 -9.44 22.25 4.57
C ILE A 208 -8.01 22.07 4.02
N VAL A 209 -7.12 23.04 4.30
CA VAL A 209 -5.72 22.99 3.91
C VAL A 209 -4.86 22.19 4.89
N MET A 210 -5.38 21.76 6.03
CA MET A 210 -4.69 20.85 6.93
C MET A 210 -4.95 19.39 6.57
N ILE A 211 -6.17 19.07 6.12
CA ILE A 211 -6.60 17.68 5.96
C ILE A 211 -6.32 17.07 4.58
N ALA A 212 -6.22 17.88 3.54
CA ALA A 212 -6.18 17.36 2.18
C ALA A 212 -4.92 16.50 1.95
N PRO A 213 -5.03 15.29 1.37
CA PRO A 213 -3.89 14.36 1.21
C PRO A 213 -2.65 14.96 0.54
N ASN A 214 -2.85 15.85 -0.44
CA ASN A 214 -1.77 16.50 -1.17
C ASN A 214 -0.96 17.51 -0.33
N MET A 215 -1.42 17.85 0.87
CA MET A 215 -0.78 18.87 1.71
C MET A 215 0.57 18.42 2.24
N ALA A 216 0.84 17.11 2.35
CA ALA A 216 2.20 16.62 2.63
C ALA A 216 3.19 17.05 1.53
N ALA A 217 2.87 16.80 0.26
CA ALA A 217 3.74 17.15 -0.86
C ALA A 217 3.89 18.67 -1.02
N PHE A 218 2.79 19.42 -0.81
CA PHE A 218 2.83 20.89 -0.76
C PHE A 218 3.75 21.41 0.34
N HIS A 219 3.59 20.93 1.58
CA HIS A 219 4.37 21.43 2.71
C HIS A 219 5.84 21.06 2.62
N VAL A 220 6.17 19.88 2.07
CA VAL A 220 7.55 19.53 1.73
C VAL A 220 8.10 20.51 0.69
N ALA A 221 7.41 20.69 -0.44
CA ALA A 221 7.90 21.58 -1.48
C ALA A 221 8.08 23.02 -1.00
N HIS A 222 7.11 23.53 -0.25
CA HIS A 222 7.16 24.87 0.33
C HIS A 222 8.26 25.02 1.39
N SER A 223 8.55 23.99 2.17
CA SER A 223 9.56 24.05 3.24
C SER A 223 10.99 24.07 2.69
N PHE A 224 11.23 23.38 1.58
CA PHE A 224 12.58 23.23 0.98
C PHE A 224 12.75 23.97 -0.34
N GLY A 225 11.79 24.81 -0.75
CA GLY A 225 11.89 25.62 -1.96
C GLY A 225 11.82 24.83 -3.27
N ILE A 226 11.20 23.65 -3.26
CA ILE A 226 11.07 22.78 -4.43
C ILE A 226 9.98 23.33 -5.37
N LYS A 227 10.30 23.45 -6.66
CA LYS A 227 9.42 24.06 -7.68
C LYS A 227 9.11 23.14 -8.86
N GLY A 228 9.78 22.00 -8.99
CA GLY A 228 9.53 21.04 -10.04
C GLY A 228 8.25 20.22 -9.82
N TYR A 229 8.24 19.00 -10.38
CA TYR A 229 7.08 18.10 -10.35
C TYR A 229 6.50 17.96 -8.93
N ASN A 230 5.20 18.22 -8.74
CA ASN A 230 4.54 18.09 -7.43
C ASN A 230 3.24 17.30 -7.58
N CYS A 231 3.16 16.13 -6.96
CA CYS A 231 1.97 15.27 -7.02
C CYS A 231 1.81 14.44 -5.75
N THR A 232 0.63 13.86 -5.57
CA THR A 232 0.33 12.94 -4.47
C THR A 232 -0.46 11.76 -4.98
N ILE A 233 -0.08 10.56 -4.56
CA ILE A 233 -0.77 9.31 -4.89
C ILE A 233 -1.57 8.88 -3.66
N SER A 234 -2.86 8.61 -3.87
CA SER A 234 -3.75 8.05 -2.86
C SER A 234 -4.31 6.72 -3.35
N THR A 235 -3.65 5.64 -2.94
CA THR A 235 -4.01 4.25 -3.28
C THR A 235 -3.93 3.34 -2.06
N ALA A 236 -4.48 3.79 -0.92
CA ALA A 236 -4.49 3.05 0.34
C ALA A 236 -3.08 2.59 0.76
N CYS A 237 -2.94 1.35 1.23
CA CYS A 237 -1.68 0.79 1.73
C CYS A 237 -0.55 0.78 0.68
N ALA A 238 -0.88 0.84 -0.60
CA ALA A 238 0.11 0.85 -1.68
C ALA A 238 0.62 2.25 -2.02
N ALA A 239 0.03 3.32 -1.46
CA ALA A 239 0.29 4.70 -1.86
C ALA A 239 1.78 5.07 -1.83
N GLY A 240 2.50 4.74 -0.75
CA GLY A 240 3.93 5.05 -0.62
C GLY A 240 4.79 4.29 -1.64
N THR A 241 4.54 2.99 -1.82
CA THR A 241 5.28 2.16 -2.80
C THR A 241 5.01 2.63 -4.23
N GLN A 242 3.76 2.93 -4.56
CA GLN A 242 3.39 3.45 -5.87
C GLN A 242 4.01 4.82 -6.12
N ALA A 243 4.06 5.69 -5.10
CA ALA A 243 4.72 6.98 -5.19
C ALA A 243 6.21 6.85 -5.55
N ILE A 244 6.93 5.96 -4.89
CA ILE A 244 8.35 5.70 -5.18
C ILE A 244 8.53 5.19 -6.63
N GLY A 245 7.68 4.26 -7.07
CA GLY A 245 7.71 3.72 -8.43
C GLY A 245 7.46 4.80 -9.49
N GLU A 246 6.42 5.62 -9.31
CA GLU A 246 6.10 6.71 -10.24
C GLU A 246 7.16 7.81 -10.22
N ALA A 247 7.75 8.13 -9.07
CA ALA A 247 8.85 9.11 -8.99
C ALA A 247 10.07 8.66 -9.81
N ALA A 248 10.38 7.35 -9.80
CA ALA A 248 11.42 6.81 -10.67
C ALA A 248 11.08 6.98 -12.16
N GLU A 249 9.80 6.80 -12.55
CA GLU A 249 9.36 7.07 -13.92
C GLU A 249 9.43 8.55 -14.30
N VAL A 250 9.08 9.47 -13.39
CA VAL A 250 9.22 10.93 -13.60
C VAL A 250 10.67 11.29 -13.94
N ILE A 251 11.65 10.74 -13.20
CA ILE A 251 13.08 10.92 -13.51
C ILE A 251 13.43 10.31 -14.87
N ARG A 252 12.97 9.08 -15.14
CA ARG A 252 13.24 8.36 -16.40
C ARG A 252 12.71 9.09 -17.63
N ARG A 253 11.55 9.73 -17.52
CA ARG A 253 10.91 10.55 -18.56
C ARG A 253 11.54 11.94 -18.69
N GLY A 254 12.50 12.28 -17.81
CA GLY A 254 13.21 13.55 -17.84
C GLY A 254 12.42 14.75 -17.34
N GLN A 255 11.33 14.52 -16.60
CA GLN A 255 10.49 15.58 -16.02
C GLN A 255 11.05 16.13 -14.70
N ALA A 256 11.98 15.41 -14.08
CA ALA A 256 12.77 15.86 -12.93
C ALA A 256 14.18 15.25 -12.99
N GLU A 257 15.15 15.89 -12.33
CA GLU A 257 16.49 15.33 -12.10
C GLU A 257 16.56 14.65 -10.72
N VAL A 258 15.82 15.17 -9.74
CA VAL A 258 15.74 14.62 -8.37
C VAL A 258 14.28 14.56 -7.94
N MET A 259 13.91 13.52 -7.21
CA MET A 259 12.58 13.39 -6.62
C MET A 259 12.68 13.11 -5.12
N VAL A 260 12.02 13.93 -4.31
CA VAL A 260 11.65 13.54 -2.94
C VAL A 260 10.40 12.67 -3.02
N THR A 261 10.51 11.43 -2.54
CA THR A 261 9.40 10.47 -2.63
C THR A 261 9.34 9.53 -1.44
N GLY A 262 8.20 8.86 -1.25
CA GLY A 262 7.91 8.00 -0.11
C GLY A 262 6.41 7.99 0.22
N GLY A 263 6.08 7.72 1.47
CA GLY A 263 4.71 7.78 1.97
C GLY A 263 4.63 8.41 3.36
N THR A 264 3.45 8.89 3.72
CA THR A 264 3.18 9.40 5.07
C THR A 264 1.74 9.13 5.49
N GLU A 265 1.54 8.90 6.78
CA GLU A 265 0.25 8.84 7.45
C GLU A 265 0.42 9.29 8.91
N GLY A 266 -0.63 9.87 9.52
CA GLY A 266 -0.48 10.52 10.83
C GLY A 266 -1.67 10.40 11.78
N GLY A 267 -2.53 9.40 11.58
CA GLY A 267 -3.86 9.33 12.20
C GLY A 267 -4.02 8.24 13.28
N ALA A 268 -3.33 8.36 14.42
CA ALA A 268 -3.77 7.65 15.63
C ALA A 268 -5.00 8.38 16.21
N CYS A 269 -6.18 8.08 15.68
CA CYS A 269 -7.44 8.72 16.05
C CYS A 269 -8.56 7.68 16.24
N GLU A 270 -9.56 8.07 17.03
CA GLU A 270 -10.67 7.22 17.46
C GLU A 270 -11.55 6.81 16.27
N LEU A 271 -11.79 7.74 15.34
CA LEU A 271 -12.55 7.52 14.11
C LEU A 271 -11.91 6.44 13.23
N ALA A 272 -10.60 6.49 13.05
CA ALA A 272 -9.87 5.46 12.30
C ALA A 272 -9.98 4.11 13.00
N LEU A 273 -9.73 4.08 14.32
CA LEU A 273 -9.80 2.86 15.12
C LEU A 273 -11.18 2.21 15.01
N ALA A 274 -12.25 2.99 15.19
CA ALA A 274 -13.62 2.53 15.11
C ALA A 274 -13.93 1.93 13.73
N ALA A 275 -13.61 2.64 12.66
CA ALA A 275 -13.89 2.19 11.29
C ALA A 275 -13.23 0.83 10.97
N PHE A 276 -11.95 0.66 11.33
CA PHE A 276 -11.24 -0.60 11.10
C PHE A 276 -11.65 -1.71 12.07
N CYS A 277 -12.06 -1.38 13.30
CA CYS A 277 -12.65 -2.36 14.24
C CYS A 277 -13.98 -2.91 13.72
N VAL A 278 -14.88 -2.07 13.22
CA VAL A 278 -16.15 -2.52 12.61
C VAL A 278 -15.87 -3.41 11.41
N GLY A 279 -14.89 -3.05 10.59
CA GLY A 279 -14.42 -3.86 9.47
C GLY A 279 -13.66 -5.14 9.87
N ARG A 280 -13.40 -5.37 11.16
CA ARG A 280 -12.59 -6.48 11.70
C ARG A 280 -11.21 -6.60 11.06
N ALA A 281 -10.62 -5.47 10.70
CA ALA A 281 -9.33 -5.42 10.02
C ALA A 281 -8.13 -5.42 10.99
N TYR A 282 -8.37 -5.12 12.27
CA TYR A 282 -7.31 -5.03 13.28
C TYR A 282 -7.22 -6.27 14.17
N SER A 283 -6.00 -6.53 14.64
CA SER A 283 -5.71 -7.52 15.68
C SER A 283 -6.28 -7.07 17.02
N THR A 284 -6.89 -7.99 17.76
CA THR A 284 -7.44 -7.75 19.10
C THR A 284 -6.53 -8.32 20.20
N ARG A 285 -5.25 -8.58 19.90
CA ARG A 285 -4.25 -9.12 20.85
C ARG A 285 -3.78 -8.03 21.83
N ASN A 286 -4.70 -7.55 22.68
CA ASN A 286 -4.44 -6.45 23.60
C ASN A 286 -3.50 -6.83 24.75
N ASP A 287 -3.48 -8.12 25.15
CA ASP A 287 -2.70 -8.61 26.29
C ASP A 287 -1.20 -8.78 25.99
N GLU A 288 -0.85 -8.93 24.70
CA GLU A 288 0.54 -9.03 24.22
C GLU A 288 0.75 -8.10 23.01
N PRO A 289 0.69 -6.76 23.19
CA PRO A 289 0.77 -5.80 22.08
C PRO A 289 1.99 -5.99 21.20
N GLU A 290 3.14 -6.33 21.79
CA GLU A 290 4.40 -6.54 21.11
C GLU A 290 4.39 -7.75 20.16
N ARG A 291 3.42 -8.67 20.30
CA ARG A 291 3.22 -9.87 19.47
C ARG A 291 1.99 -9.79 18.56
N ALA A 292 1.44 -8.60 18.37
CA ALA A 292 0.18 -8.40 17.65
C ALA A 292 0.29 -8.47 16.12
N CYS A 293 1.51 -8.35 15.58
CA CYS A 293 1.81 -8.41 14.14
C CYS A 293 2.12 -9.84 13.67
#